data_AF-A0A940CGW7-F1
#
_entry.id   AF-A0A940CGW7-F1
#
_cell.length_a   1.000
_cell.length_b   1.000
_cell.length_c   1.000
_cell.angle_alpha   90.00
_cell.angle_beta   90.00
_cell.angle_gamma   90.00
#
_symmetry.space_group_name_H-M   'P 1'
#
loop_
_entity.id
_entity.type
_entity.pdbx_description
1 polymer ?
#
loop_
_entity_poly.entity_id
_entity_poly.type
_entity_poly.pdbx_seq_one_letter_code
_entity_poly.pdbx_strand_id
1 'polypeptide(L)'
;NLNGVYIGPADMSLAYGLKPQFDVKEDPVFSNIKLIVNKAKEHGKIAGIHNGTTQYAKEMMALGYQFITISSDYRAMSSFAQNIVKEMKEIKELKESSSY
;
A
#
# COMPACT_ATOMS: atom_id res chain seq x y z
N ASN A 1 28.55 -4.40 -6.41
CA ASN A 1 27.93 -5.37 -5.48
C ASN A 1 26.51 -4.89 -5.19
N LEU A 2 25.47 -5.72 -5.42
CA LEU A 2 24.06 -5.35 -5.21
C LEU A 2 23.55 -5.99 -3.90
N ASN A 3 22.87 -5.23 -3.04
CA ASN A 3 22.39 -5.70 -1.73
C ASN A 3 20.90 -6.12 -1.73
N GLY A 4 20.11 -5.57 -2.64
CA GLY A 4 18.67 -5.81 -2.67
C GLY A 4 18.02 -5.21 -3.90
N VAL A 5 16.73 -5.48 -4.04
CA VAL A 5 15.85 -4.90 -5.05
C VAL A 5 14.63 -4.31 -4.35
N TYR A 6 14.11 -3.22 -4.88
CA TYR A 6 12.89 -2.59 -4.40
C TYR A 6 11.95 -2.38 -5.57
N ILE A 7 10.67 -2.71 -5.40
CA ILE A 7 9.68 -2.59 -6.47
C ILE A 7 8.56 -1.62 -6.09
N GLY A 8 8.13 -0.84 -7.08
CA GLY A 8 6.91 -0.03 -7.03
C GLY A 8 5.82 -0.70 -7.86
N PRO A 9 4.77 -1.28 -7.26
CA PRO A 9 3.71 -1.94 -8.02
C PRO A 9 2.98 -1.00 -8.99
N ALA A 10 2.85 0.28 -8.66
CA ALA A 10 2.19 1.26 -9.52
C ALA A 10 2.96 1.50 -10.83
N ASP A 11 4.27 1.68 -10.76
CA ASP A 11 5.13 1.83 -11.93
C ASP A 11 5.24 0.51 -12.72
N MET A 12 5.23 -0.63 -12.02
CA MET A 12 5.20 -1.94 -12.65
C MET A 12 3.90 -2.14 -13.45
N SER A 13 2.74 -1.79 -12.89
CA SER A 13 1.47 -1.80 -13.62
C SER A 13 1.52 -0.88 -14.84
N LEU A 14 2.08 0.32 -14.70
CA LEU A 14 2.24 1.26 -15.81
C LEU A 14 3.10 0.68 -16.94
N ALA A 15 4.19 -0.02 -16.60
CA ALA A 15 5.06 -0.67 -17.58
C ALA A 15 4.36 -1.80 -18.37
N TYR A 16 3.30 -2.39 -17.80
CA TYR A 16 2.42 -3.34 -18.47
C TYR A 16 1.25 -2.69 -19.23
N GLY A 17 1.18 -1.35 -19.29
CA GLY A 17 0.05 -0.63 -19.89
C GLY A 17 -1.22 -0.70 -19.05
N LEU A 18 -1.12 -1.07 -17.77
CA LEU A 18 -2.23 -1.16 -16.83
C LEU A 18 -2.35 0.12 -16.01
N LYS A 19 -3.51 0.28 -15.37
CA LYS A 19 -3.74 1.39 -14.44
C LYS A 19 -2.77 1.28 -13.25
N PRO A 20 -2.06 2.37 -12.87
CA PRO A 20 -1.20 2.37 -11.69
C PRO A 20 -1.98 2.05 -10.40
N GLN A 21 -1.46 1.12 -9.61
CA GLN A 21 -2.05 0.67 -8.35
C GLN A 21 -0.97 0.12 -7.41
N PHE A 22 -1.07 0.36 -6.10
CA PHE A 22 -0.11 -0.17 -5.14
C PHE A 22 -0.42 -1.61 -4.73
N ASP A 23 -1.66 -1.87 -4.32
CA ASP A 23 -2.09 -3.18 -3.83
C ASP A 23 -2.70 -3.97 -4.99
N VAL A 24 -1.86 -4.66 -5.76
CA VAL A 24 -2.25 -5.37 -6.99
C VAL A 24 -2.37 -6.87 -6.71
N LYS A 25 -3.47 -7.50 -7.12
CA LYS A 25 -3.66 -8.96 -7.00
C LYS A 25 -3.85 -9.66 -8.34
N GLU A 26 -3.82 -8.89 -9.42
CA GLU A 26 -4.06 -9.33 -10.77
C GLU A 26 -2.76 -9.55 -11.55
N ASP A 27 -2.79 -10.54 -12.44
CA ASP A 27 -1.69 -10.82 -13.36
C ASP A 27 -1.69 -9.86 -14.56
N PRO A 28 -0.52 -9.57 -15.15
CA PRO A 28 0.79 -10.19 -14.89
C PRO A 28 1.58 -9.58 -13.70
N VAL A 29 1.11 -8.48 -13.12
CA VAL A 29 1.86 -7.72 -12.10
C VAL A 29 2.04 -8.56 -10.84
N PHE A 30 0.99 -9.21 -10.35
CA PHE A 30 1.06 -10.00 -9.12
C PHE A 30 1.98 -11.22 -9.25
N SER A 31 1.96 -11.91 -10.40
CA SER A 31 2.93 -12.98 -10.68
C SER A 31 4.38 -12.49 -10.71
N ASN A 32 4.64 -11.29 -11.23
CA ASN A 32 5.99 -10.71 -11.17
C ASN A 32 6.40 -10.31 -9.75
N ILE A 33 5.48 -9.77 -8.94
CA ILE A 33 5.73 -9.49 -7.52
C ILE A 33 6.18 -10.77 -6.80
N LYS A 34 5.53 -11.91 -7.04
CA LYS A 34 5.93 -13.22 -6.48
C LYS A 34 7.26 -13.72 -7.05
N LEU A 35 7.48 -13.56 -8.35
CA LEU A 35 8.73 -13.99 -9.00
C LEU A 35 9.94 -13.23 -8.44
N ILE A 36 9.83 -11.92 -8.27
CA ILE A 36 10.93 -11.05 -7.84
C ILE A 36 11.37 -11.38 -6.42
N VAL A 37 10.44 -11.58 -5.47
CA VAL A 37 10.80 -11.95 -4.10
C VAL A 37 11.47 -13.33 -4.04
N ASN A 38 10.98 -14.29 -4.82
CA ASN A 38 11.60 -15.61 -4.93
C ASN A 38 13.02 -15.50 -5.48
N LYS A 39 13.23 -14.74 -6.56
CA LYS A 39 14.55 -14.55 -7.17
C LYS A 39 15.51 -13.80 -6.25
N ALA A 40 15.04 -12.77 -5.55
CA ALA A 40 15.85 -12.06 -4.55
C ALA A 40 16.31 -13.00 -3.44
N LYS A 41 15.39 -13.82 -2.91
CA LYS A 41 15.67 -14.83 -1.88
C LYS A 41 16.68 -15.88 -2.35
N GLU A 42 16.51 -16.43 -3.56
CA GLU A 42 17.44 -17.39 -4.18
C GLU A 42 18.88 -16.84 -4.24
N HIS A 43 19.05 -15.53 -4.39
CA HIS A 43 20.36 -14.88 -4.48
C HIS A 43 20.83 -14.25 -3.15
N GLY A 44 20.14 -14.53 -2.04
CA GLY A 44 20.48 -13.95 -0.73
C GLY A 44 20.39 -12.41 -0.70
N LYS A 45 19.45 -11.83 -1.44
CA LYS A 45 19.23 -10.37 -1.54
C LYS A 45 17.95 -9.95 -0.84
N ILE A 46 17.95 -8.73 -0.31
CA ILE A 46 16.76 -8.13 0.32
C ILE A 46 15.76 -7.75 -0.77
N ALA A 47 14.51 -8.18 -0.63
CA ALA A 47 13.41 -7.72 -1.45
C ALA A 47 12.60 -6.64 -0.70
N GLY A 48 12.33 -5.52 -1.36
CA GLY A 48 11.47 -4.45 -0.85
C GLY A 48 10.31 -4.10 -1.78
N ILE A 49 9.22 -3.60 -1.20
CA ILE A 49 7.99 -3.28 -1.93
C ILE A 49 7.22 -2.09 -1.32
N HIS A 50 6.61 -1.29 -2.19
CA HIS A 50 5.64 -0.26 -1.81
C HIS A 50 4.22 -0.81 -1.72
N ASN A 51 3.51 -0.44 -0.64
CA ASN A 51 2.15 -0.91 -0.37
C ASN A 51 1.24 0.29 -0.08
N GLY A 52 -0.02 0.20 -0.49
CA GLY A 52 -1.06 1.17 -0.19
C GLY A 52 -1.71 0.92 1.17
N THR A 53 -1.94 -0.35 1.53
CA THR A 53 -2.59 -0.72 2.80
C THR A 53 -1.71 -1.58 3.70
N THR A 54 -2.01 -1.56 5.00
CA THR A 54 -1.37 -2.43 6.00
C THR A 54 -1.73 -3.90 5.79
N GLN A 55 -2.94 -4.19 5.29
CA GLN A 55 -3.36 -5.55 5.01
C GLN A 55 -2.53 -6.17 3.88
N TYR A 56 -2.38 -5.45 2.77
CA TYR A 56 -1.55 -5.92 1.65
C TYR A 56 -0.07 -6.02 2.04
N ALA A 57 0.45 -5.07 2.83
CA ALA A 57 1.82 -5.15 3.35
C ALA A 57 2.09 -6.44 4.15
N LYS A 58 1.12 -6.91 4.96
CA LYS A 58 1.23 -8.19 5.68
C LYS A 58 1.27 -9.39 4.74
N GLU A 59 0.49 -9.36 3.66
CA GLU A 59 0.55 -10.39 2.62
C GLU A 59 1.94 -10.40 1.95
N MET A 60 2.52 -9.23 1.66
CA MET A 60 3.86 -9.16 1.05
C MET A 60 4.97 -9.65 2.00
N MET A 61 4.86 -9.37 3.30
CA MET A 61 5.75 -9.95 4.30
C MET A 61 5.65 -11.49 4.29
N ALA A 62 4.44 -12.04 4.21
CA ALA A 62 4.24 -13.49 4.14
C ALA A 62 4.82 -14.12 2.87
N LEU A 63 4.88 -13.38 1.75
CA LEU A 63 5.56 -13.80 0.52
C LEU A 63 7.10 -13.75 0.63
N GLY A 64 7.65 -13.07 1.64
CA GLY A 64 9.09 -13.00 1.90
C GLY A 64 9.74 -11.64 1.64
N TYR A 65 8.96 -10.58 1.40
CA TYR A 65 9.50 -9.22 1.35
C TYR A 65 9.97 -8.78 2.75
N GLN A 66 11.13 -8.14 2.81
CA GLN A 66 11.79 -7.75 4.07
C GLN A 66 11.85 -6.24 4.27
N PHE A 67 11.90 -5.47 3.18
CA PHE A 67 11.86 -4.00 3.24
C PHE A 67 10.49 -3.47 2.81
N ILE A 68 9.66 -3.16 3.80
CA ILE A 68 8.25 -2.82 3.58
C ILE A 68 8.05 -1.32 3.76
N THR A 69 7.48 -0.68 2.75
CA THR A 69 7.02 0.71 2.84
C THR A 69 5.50 0.74 2.69
N ILE A 70 4.83 1.62 3.44
CA ILE A 70 3.36 1.68 3.50
C ILE A 70 2.94 3.13 3.35
N SER A 71 2.17 3.42 2.29
CA SER A 71 1.66 4.74 1.98
C SER A 71 2.77 5.81 1.91
N SER A 72 2.41 7.07 2.15
CA SER A 72 3.30 8.23 2.21
C SER A 72 2.78 9.19 3.27
N ASP A 73 3.66 10.00 3.84
CA ASP A 73 3.33 11.14 4.70
C ASP A 73 2.31 12.09 4.04
N TYR A 74 2.49 12.43 2.77
CA TYR A 74 1.57 13.26 2.00
C TYR A 74 0.14 12.68 1.99
N ARG A 75 0.00 11.39 1.67
CA ARG A 75 -1.30 10.69 1.70
C ARG A 75 -1.90 10.67 3.11
N ALA A 76 -1.09 10.40 4.13
CA ALA A 76 -1.56 10.38 5.51
C ALA A 76 -2.09 11.75 5.95
N MET A 77 -1.32 12.82 5.74
CA MET A 77 -1.71 14.19 6.06
C MET A 77 -2.95 14.62 5.28
N SER A 78 -2.98 14.34 3.97
CA SER A 78 -4.12 14.69 3.10
C SER A 78 -5.39 13.97 3.54
N SER A 79 -5.31 12.66 3.80
CA SER A 79 -6.46 11.87 4.26
C SER A 79 -6.97 12.36 5.61
N PHE A 80 -6.08 12.67 6.54
CA PHE A 80 -6.47 13.17 7.86
C PHE A 80 -7.12 14.56 7.77
N ALA A 81 -6.56 15.48 6.98
CA ALA A 81 -7.15 16.79 6.74
C ALA A 81 -8.54 16.69 6.08
N GLN A 82 -8.70 15.79 5.11
CA GLN A 82 -10.01 15.53 4.49
C GLN A 82 -11.02 15.00 5.49
N ASN A 83 -10.60 14.13 6.41
CA ASN A 83 -11.47 13.62 7.47
C ASN A 83 -11.92 14.74 8.41
N ILE A 84 -11.02 15.64 8.85
CA ILE A 84 -11.39 16.81 9.66
C ILE A 84 -12.46 17.64 8.96
N VAL A 85 -12.26 17.96 7.67
CA VAL A 85 -13.22 18.77 6.91
C VAL A 85 -14.57 18.04 6.76
N LYS A 86 -14.54 16.72 6.57
CA LYS A 86 -15.75 15.89 6.47
C LYS A 86 -16.53 15.92 7.79
N GLU A 87 -15.87 15.67 8.92
CA GLU A 87 -16.47 15.71 10.25
C GLU A 87 -17.09 17.08 10.55
N MET A 88 -16.40 18.18 10.19
CA MET A 88 -16.93 19.54 10.37
C MET A 88 -18.17 19.84 9.51
N LYS A 89 -18.34 19.17 8.37
CA LYS A 89 -19.55 19.31 7.52
C LYS A 89 -20.72 18.49 8.04
N GLU A 90 -20.45 17.43 8.80
CA GLU A 90 -21.47 16.60 9.42
C GLU A 90 -22.04 17.34 10.65
N ILE A 91 -23.03 18.21 10.43
CA ILE A 91 -23.83 18.76 11.52
C ILE A 91 -24.71 17.62 12.04
N LYS A 92 -24.22 16.89 13.05
CA LYS A 92 -25.09 16.09 13.90
C LYS A 92 -25.94 17.07 14.69
N GLU A 93 -27.24 17.13 14.41
CA GLU A 93 -28.19 17.71 15.35
C GLU A 93 -27.90 17.11 16.72
N LEU A 94 -27.51 17.96 17.67
CA LEU A 94 -27.49 17.63 19.08
C LEU A 94 -28.94 17.30 19.44
N LYS A 95 -29.31 16.02 19.33
CA LYS A 95 -30.58 15.55 19.90
C LYS A 95 -30.47 15.77 21.40
N GLU A 96 -31.05 16.87 21.86
CA GLU A 96 -31.34 17.07 23.27
C GLU A 96 -32.07 15.81 23.74
N SER A 97 -31.44 15.06 24.63
CA SER A 97 -32.10 14.00 25.38
C SER A 97 -33.10 14.69 26.30
N SER A 98 -34.33 14.90 25.80
CA SER A 98 -35.46 15.35 26.59
C SER A 98 -35.74 14.27 27.64
N SER A 99 -35.18 14.46 28.84
CA SER A 99 -35.59 13.77 30.04
C SER A 99 -36.92 14.36 30.50
N TYR A 100 -38.00 13.59 30.37
CA TYR A 100 -39.20 13.71 31.19
C TYR A 100 -39.43 12.37 31.89
#